data_AF-A0A9X2BWM9-F1
#
_entry.id   AF-A0A9X2BWM9-F1
#
_cell.length_a   1.000
_cell.length_b   1.000
_cell.length_c   1.000
_cell.angle_alpha   90.00
_cell.angle_beta   90.00
_cell.angle_gamma   90.00
#
_symmetry.space_group_name_H-M   'P 1'
#
loop_
_entity.id
_entity.type
_entity.pdbx_description
1 polymer ?
#
loop_
_entity_poly.entity_id
_entity_poly.type
_entity_poly.pdbx_seq_one_letter_code
_entity_poly.pdbx_strand_id
1 'polypeptide(L)' 'MAITKPVRPKTPESFISGAPDAVPQPRGVRRGTKQQITLTIAPELLAKVDEMAERMGQSRAALINLAIYRTIERGSP' A
#
# COMPACT_ATOMS: atom_id res chain seq x y z
N MET A 1 -40.11 -0.91 -6.65
CA MET A 1 -39.44 -2.23 -6.70
C MET A 1 -38.01 -2.05 -6.20
N ALA A 2 -37.63 -2.71 -5.11
CA ALA A 2 -36.31 -2.58 -4.52
C ALA A 2 -35.29 -3.46 -5.27
N ILE A 3 -34.21 -2.87 -5.77
CA ILE A 3 -33.11 -3.59 -6.42
C ILE A 3 -32.21 -4.14 -5.32
N THR A 4 -32.29 -5.45 -5.08
CA THR A 4 -31.39 -6.17 -4.20
C THR A 4 -30.00 -6.27 -4.84
N LYS A 5 -28.96 -5.86 -4.10
CA LYS A 5 -27.56 -5.89 -4.58
C LYS A 5 -27.14 -7.34 -4.84
N PRO A 6 -26.46 -7.65 -5.97
CA PRO A 6 -26.01 -9.00 -6.26
C PRO A 6 -24.95 -9.43 -5.24
N VAL A 7 -25.19 -10.56 -4.58
CA VAL A 7 -24.24 -11.21 -3.67
C VAL A 7 -23.09 -11.73 -4.53
N ARG A 8 -21.89 -11.19 -4.34
CA ARG A 8 -20.68 -11.70 -5.02
C ARG A 8 -20.49 -13.18 -4.68
N PRO A 9 -20.21 -14.06 -5.67
CA PRO A 9 -19.91 -15.45 -5.39
C PRO A 9 -18.65 -15.54 -4.52
N LYS A 10 -18.75 -16.24 -3.39
CA LYS A 10 -17.61 -16.54 -2.52
C LYS A 10 -16.68 -17.47 -3.28
N THR A 11 -15.47 -17.02 -3.61
CA THR A 11 -14.47 -17.88 -4.25
C THR A 11 -13.86 -18.85 -3.23
N PRO A 12 -13.32 -20.00 -3.64
CA PRO A 12 -12.69 -20.96 -2.73
C PRO A 12 -11.61 -20.32 -1.84
N GLU A 13 -10.87 -19.35 -2.35
CA GLU A 13 -9.83 -18.61 -1.63
C GLU A 13 -10.43 -17.77 -0.49
N SER A 14 -11.64 -17.24 -0.68
CA SER A 14 -12.36 -16.49 0.36
C SER A 14 -12.89 -17.38 1.48
N PHE A 15 -13.13 -18.67 1.21
CA PHE A 15 -13.51 -19.67 2.21
C PHE A 15 -12.28 -20.13 3.01
N ILE A 16 -11.18 -20.46 2.32
CA ILE A 16 -9.93 -20.92 2.93
C ILE A 16 -9.31 -19.82 3.81
N SER A 17 -9.32 -18.56 3.36
CA SER A 17 -8.79 -17.43 4.14
C SER A 17 -9.66 -16.99 5.33
N GLY A 18 -10.89 -17.50 5.45
CA GLY A 18 -11.81 -17.20 6.54
C GLY A 18 -11.73 -18.17 7.72
N ALA A 19 -10.93 -19.23 7.61
CA ALA A 19 -10.77 -20.22 8.67
C ALA A 19 -9.92 -19.67 9.83
N PRO A 20 -10.17 -20.08 11.09
CA PRO A 20 -9.45 -19.57 12.27
C PRO A 20 -7.97 -19.98 12.28
N ASP A 21 -7.60 -21.01 11.53
CA ASP A 21 -6.25 -21.54 11.32
C ASP A 21 -5.59 -21.01 10.03
N ALA A 22 -6.26 -20.14 9.27
CA ALA A 22 -5.72 -19.63 8.02
C ALA A 22 -4.47 -18.77 8.28
N VAL A 23 -3.34 -19.19 7.68
CA VAL A 23 -2.11 -18.39 7.69
C VAL A 23 -2.37 -17.11 6.89
N PRO A 24 -2.17 -15.91 7.46
CA PRO A 24 -2.43 -14.66 6.76
C PRO A 24 -1.46 -14.55 5.57
N GLN A 25 -1.99 -14.79 4.38
CA GLN A 25 -1.23 -14.58 3.15
C GLN A 25 -1.03 -13.08 2.95
N PRO A 26 0.21 -12.62 2.68
CA PRO A 26 0.49 -11.21 2.48
C PRO A 26 -0.30 -10.71 1.28
N ARG A 27 -1.20 -9.75 1.53
CA ARG A 27 -2.08 -9.19 0.51
C ARG A 27 -1.29 -8.24 -0.41
N GLY A 28 -1.32 -8.51 -1.72
CA GLY A 28 -0.88 -7.60 -2.78
C GLY A 28 0.23 -8.14 -3.67
N VAL A 29 0.50 -7.44 -4.77
CA VAL A 29 1.51 -7.84 -5.77
C VAL A 29 2.92 -7.61 -5.19
N ARG A 30 3.77 -8.64 -5.29
CA ARG A 30 5.20 -8.51 -4.97
C ARG A 30 5.98 -8.12 -6.22
N ARG A 31 6.94 -7.20 -6.06
CA ARG A 31 7.94 -6.89 -7.09
C ARG A 31 9.33 -7.17 -6.51
N GLY A 32 9.91 -8.30 -6.90
CA GLY A 32 11.13 -8.82 -6.30
C GLY A 32 10.92 -9.06 -4.80
N THR A 33 11.78 -8.48 -3.96
CA THR A 33 11.70 -8.57 -2.49
C THR A 33 10.76 -7.55 -1.85
N LYS A 34 10.17 -6.63 -2.63
CA LYS A 34 9.35 -5.52 -2.12
C LYS A 34 7.86 -5.79 -2.32
N GLN A 35 7.07 -5.38 -1.33
CA GLN A 35 5.61 -5.38 -1.42
C GLN A 35 5.14 -4.11 -2.13
N GLN A 36 4.30 -4.24 -3.17
CA GLN A 36 3.66 -3.08 -3.79
C GLN A 36 2.49 -2.61 -2.91
N ILE A 37 2.42 -1.30 -2.68
CA ILE A 37 1.31 -0.64 -1.99
C ILE A 37 0.66 0.40 -2.91
N THR A 38 -0.64 0.63 -2.72
CA THR A 38 -1.34 1.77 -3.32
C THR A 38 -1.50 2.84 -2.24
N LEU A 39 -1.14 4.08 -2.55
CA LEU A 39 -1.24 5.21 -1.63
C LEU A 39 -2.03 6.33 -2.30
N THR A 40 -3.06 6.80 -1.61
CA THR A 40 -3.76 8.04 -1.97
C THR A 40 -3.13 9.19 -1.21
N ILE A 41 -2.72 10.24 -1.92
CA ILE A 41 -2.04 11.42 -1.36
C ILE A 41 -2.63 12.69 -1.97
N ALA A 42 -2.64 13.78 -1.19
CA ALA A 42 -3.07 15.07 -1.70
C ALA A 42 -2.18 15.53 -2.87
N PRO A 43 -2.75 16.07 -3.96
CA PRO A 43 -1.98 16.47 -5.14
C PRO A 43 -0.92 17.53 -4.81
N GLU A 44 -1.23 18.47 -3.93
CA GLU A 44 -0.29 19.50 -3.48
C GLU A 44 0.91 18.94 -2.71
N LEU A 45 0.69 17.87 -1.93
CA LEU A 45 1.78 17.20 -1.22
C LEU A 45 2.63 16.38 -2.20
N LEU A 46 2.01 15.73 -3.18
CA LEU A 46 2.70 14.99 -4.22
C LEU A 46 3.64 15.88 -5.03
N ALA A 47 3.19 17.09 -5.42
CA ALA A 47 4.01 18.06 -6.13
C ALA A 47 5.27 18.47 -5.33
N LYS A 48 5.12 18.71 -4.02
CA LYS A 48 6.26 19.02 -3.13
C LYS A 48 7.25 17.86 -3.00
N VAL A 49 6.75 16.62 -2.98
CA VAL A 49 7.60 15.43 -2.96
C VAL A 49 8.40 15.32 -4.26
N ASP A 50 7.76 15.58 -5.41
CA ASP A 50 8.43 15.55 -6.71
C ASP A 50 9.54 16.59 -6.82
N GLU A 51 9.24 17.84 -6.44
CA GLU A 51 10.23 18.91 -6.44
C GLU A 51 11.43 18.60 -5.54
N MET A 52 11.17 18.06 -4.34
CA MET A 52 12.24 17.65 -3.43
C MET A 52 13.05 16.47 -4.00
N ALA A 53 12.41 15.52 -4.68
CA ALA A 53 13.09 14.39 -5.30
C ALA A 53 14.02 14.83 -6.42
N GLU A 54 13.56 15.74 -7.28
CA GLU A 54 14.36 16.33 -8.36
C GLU A 54 15.59 17.05 -7.81
N ARG A 55 15.41 17.91 -6.80
CA ARG A 55 16.53 18.63 -6.15
C ARG A 55 17.57 17.69 -5.55
N MET A 56 17.16 16.51 -5.09
CA MET A 56 18.05 15.50 -4.51
C MET A 56 18.62 14.52 -5.55
N GLY A 57 18.21 14.60 -6.83
CA GLY A 57 18.57 13.63 -7.85
C GLY A 57 18.04 12.21 -7.56
N GLN A 58 16.93 12.11 -6.84
CA GLN A 58 16.31 10.85 -6.43
C GLN A 58 14.99 10.63 -7.17
N SER A 59 14.55 9.37 -7.25
CA SER A 59 13.18 9.09 -7.69
C SER A 59 12.18 9.41 -6.56
N ARG A 60 10.95 9.76 -6.93
CA ARG A 60 9.82 9.92 -5.99
C ARG A 60 9.72 8.74 -5.00
N ALA A 61 9.81 7.51 -5.52
CA ALA A 61 9.72 6.31 -4.70
C ALA A 61 10.90 6.17 -3.72
N ALA A 62 12.11 6.53 -4.14
CA ALA A 62 13.28 6.51 -3.25
C ALA A 62 13.13 7.52 -2.11
N LEU A 63 12.63 8.73 -2.41
CA LEU A 63 12.38 9.76 -1.41
C LEU A 63 11.29 9.36 -0.41
N ILE A 64 10.18 8.78 -0.89
CA ILE A 64 9.11 8.25 -0.02
C ILE A 64 9.67 7.16 0.90
N ASN A 65 10.45 6.21 0.36
CA ASN A 65 11.07 5.16 1.17
C ASN A 65 12.03 5.73 2.22
N LEU A 66 12.84 6.74 1.85
CA LEU A 66 13.76 7.41 2.76
C LEU A 66 13.00 8.12 3.90
N ALA A 67 11.90 8.81 3.58
CA ALA A 67 11.07 9.47 4.57
C ALA A 67 10.46 8.46 5.56
N ILE A 68 9.94 7.33 5.04
CA ILE A 68 9.40 6.24 5.87
C ILE A 68 10.50 5.68 6.77
N TYR A 69 11.66 5.35 6.22
CA TYR A 69 12.79 4.80 6.97
C TYR A 69 13.24 5.75 8.07
N ARG A 70 13.44 7.05 7.76
CA ARG A 70 13.80 8.06 8.76
C ARG A 70 12.75 8.20 9.85
N THR A 71 11.46 8.12 9.52
CA THR A 71 10.37 8.23 10.50
C THR A 71 10.33 7.03 11.42
N ILE A 72 10.52 5.82 10.88
CA ILE A 72 10.53 4.58 11.67
C ILE A 72 11.78 4.49 12.53
N GLU A 73 12.97 4.76 11.97
CA GLU A 73 14.23 4.66 12.72
C GLU A 73 14.40 5.75 13.76
N ARG A 74 13.97 6.98 13.47
CA ARG A 74 14.04 8.04 14.46
C ARG A 74 13.09 7.81 15.62
N GLY A 75 12.08 6.94 15.44
CA GLY A 75 11.01 6.74 16.40
C GLY A 75 10.18 8.01 16.54
N SER A 76 8.87 7.89 16.51
CA SER A 76 8.08 8.89 17.24
C SER A 76 8.12 8.51 18.74
N PRO A 77 7.93 9.47 19.65
CA PRO A 77 8.56 9.62 20.98
C PRO A 77 8.54 8.40 21.91
#